data_AF-A0A529ZH44-F1
#
_entry.id   AF-A0A529ZH44-F1
#
_cell.length_a   1.000
_cell.length_b   1.000
_cell.length_c   1.000
_cell.angle_alpha   90.00
_cell.angle_beta   90.00
_cell.angle_gamma   90.00
#
_symmetry.space_group_name_H-M   'P 1'
#
loop_
_entity.id
_entity.type
_entity.pdbx_description
1 polymer ?
#
loop_
_entity_poly.entity_id
_entity_poly.type
_entity_poly.pdbx_seq_one_letter_code
_entity_poly.pdbx_strand_id
1 'polypeptide(L)'
;TPPFTVLCCDNLPANGATLHRLLVEFAKLRDAGLGRHVADEVAFPSSMVDRIVPATTDADRARIGQQLGVEDAWPVMTEPFRQWVIEDRFPAGRPAWERFGVTMVEDVGPFEDMKLRLLNGAHSGIAYLGLLSGHATVDRAFADPSIRQFVDRLWAEAI
;
A
#
# COMPACT_ATOMS: atom_id res chain seq x y z
N THR A 1 17.72 -6.31 -24.84
CA THR A 1 16.35 -6.48 -24.33
C THR A 1 15.93 -5.17 -23.72
N PRO A 2 14.70 -4.67 -23.95
CA PRO A 2 14.22 -3.48 -23.24
C PRO A 2 14.28 -3.74 -21.72
N PRO A 3 14.62 -2.73 -20.89
CA PRO A 3 14.64 -2.91 -19.44
C PRO A 3 13.27 -3.27 -18.88
N PHE A 4 13.27 -3.99 -17.75
CA PHE A 4 12.03 -4.27 -17.01
C PHE A 4 11.55 -3.03 -16.25
N THR A 5 10.27 -3.02 -15.91
CA THR A 5 9.71 -2.02 -14.99
C THR A 5 9.94 -2.44 -13.54
N VAL A 6 10.28 -1.48 -12.67
CA VAL A 6 10.31 -1.65 -11.22
C VAL A 6 9.09 -0.96 -10.63
N LEU A 7 8.06 -1.74 -10.30
CA LEU A 7 6.82 -1.25 -9.70
C LEU A 7 6.92 -1.37 -8.17
N CYS A 8 6.97 -0.23 -7.48
CA CYS A 8 6.93 -0.20 -6.02
C CYS A 8 5.47 -0.34 -5.54
N CYS A 9 5.26 -1.21 -4.55
CA CYS A 9 3.95 -1.44 -3.92
C CYS A 9 4.00 -1.16 -2.41
N ASP A 10 5.01 -0.42 -1.94
CA ASP A 10 5.09 0.02 -0.55
C ASP A 10 4.23 1.27 -0.32
N ASN A 11 3.74 1.42 0.90
CA ASN A 11 2.89 2.52 1.33
C ASN A 11 3.72 3.78 1.63
N LEU A 12 4.28 4.37 0.57
CA LEU A 12 5.07 5.60 0.59
C LEU A 12 4.49 6.59 -0.44
N PRO A 13 4.46 7.90 -0.15
CA PRO A 13 4.16 8.90 -1.17
C PRO A 13 5.18 8.83 -2.31
N ALA A 14 4.70 8.95 -3.55
CA ALA A 14 5.51 8.90 -4.77
C ALA A 14 6.52 7.74 -4.74
N ASN A 15 6.05 6.53 -4.41
CA ASN A 15 6.91 5.38 -4.12
C ASN A 15 7.81 4.99 -5.30
N GLY A 16 7.32 5.12 -6.54
CA GLY A 16 8.08 4.91 -7.77
C GLY A 16 9.21 5.93 -7.92
N ALA A 17 8.89 7.23 -7.81
CA ALA A 17 9.88 8.30 -7.90
C ALA A 17 10.94 8.23 -6.79
N THR A 18 10.53 7.89 -5.56
CA THR A 18 11.44 7.70 -4.43
C THR A 18 12.42 6.55 -4.70
N LEU A 19 11.91 5.40 -5.16
CA LEU A 19 12.74 4.25 -5.50
C LEU A 19 13.68 4.53 -6.67
N HIS A 20 13.21 5.24 -7.71
CA HIS A 20 14.01 5.65 -8.86
C HIS A 20 15.23 6.45 -8.41
N ARG A 21 15.01 7.50 -7.61
CA ARG A 21 16.08 8.37 -7.11
C ARG A 21 17.13 7.57 -6.33
N LEU A 22 16.69 6.73 -5.38
CA LEU A 22 17.58 5.93 -4.55
C LEU A 22 18.40 4.92 -5.38
N LEU A 23 17.78 4.27 -6.36
CA LEU A 23 18.48 3.32 -7.23
C LEU A 23 19.45 4.00 -8.19
N VAL A 24 19.13 5.19 -8.71
CA VAL A 24 20.06 5.98 -9.51
C VAL A 24 21.29 6.39 -8.69
N GLU A 25 21.09 6.87 -7.46
CA GLU A 25 22.18 7.22 -6.54
C GLU A 25 23.06 5.99 -6.25
N PHE A 26 22.45 4.86 -5.88
CA PHE A 26 23.18 3.62 -5.62
C PHE A 26 23.93 3.11 -6.85
N ALA A 27 23.29 3.11 -8.02
CA ALA A 27 23.89 2.66 -9.27
C ALA A 27 25.12 3.49 -9.65
N LYS A 28 25.07 4.82 -9.49
CA LYS A 28 26.21 5.72 -9.75
C LYS A 28 27.42 5.41 -8.87
N LEU A 29 27.21 4.97 -7.63
CA LEU A 29 28.29 4.55 -6.73
C LEU A 29 28.96 3.24 -7.18
N ARG A 30 28.28 2.45 -8.01
CA ARG A 30 28.82 1.22 -8.59
C ARG A 30 29.49 1.45 -9.92
N ASP A 31 28.79 2.15 -10.82
CA ASP A 31 29.27 2.49 -12.15
C ASP A 31 28.46 3.67 -12.72
N ALA A 32 29.14 4.63 -13.34
CA ALA A 32 28.48 5.81 -13.91
C ALA A 32 27.59 5.46 -15.10
N GLY A 33 27.97 4.46 -15.91
CA GLY A 33 27.17 3.95 -17.01
C GLY A 33 25.89 3.29 -16.53
N LEU A 34 25.98 2.44 -15.50
CA LEU A 34 24.82 1.84 -14.84
C LEU A 34 23.89 2.90 -14.26
N GLY A 35 24.45 3.92 -13.59
CA GLY A 35 23.68 5.04 -13.06
C GLY A 35 22.87 5.77 -14.14
N ARG A 36 23.45 5.95 -15.34
CA ARG A 36 22.76 6.54 -16.49
C ARG A 36 21.69 5.60 -17.06
N HIS A 37 22.00 4.33 -17.21
CA HIS A 37 21.05 3.32 -17.69
C HIS A 37 19.80 3.24 -16.80
N VAL A 38 19.95 3.20 -15.47
CA VAL A 38 18.82 3.21 -14.53
C VAL A 38 18.04 4.52 -14.58
N ALA A 39 18.73 5.66 -14.75
CA ALA A 39 18.09 6.96 -14.82
C ALA A 39 17.20 7.10 -16.07
N ASP A 40 17.70 6.66 -17.22
CA ASP A 40 17.13 7.02 -18.52
C ASP A 40 16.27 5.91 -19.14
N GLU A 41 16.52 4.64 -18.82
CA GLU A 41 15.90 3.51 -19.53
C GLU A 41 14.97 2.64 -18.68
N VAL A 42 15.08 2.69 -17.34
CA VAL A 42 14.26 1.87 -16.43
C VAL A 42 13.02 2.66 -15.98
N ALA A 43 11.85 2.03 -16.05
CA ALA A 43 10.60 2.65 -15.60
C ALA A 43 10.30 2.37 -14.13
N PHE A 44 9.84 3.41 -13.43
CA PHE A 44 9.47 3.39 -12.01
C PHE A 44 8.09 4.07 -11.81
N PRO A 45 7.00 3.49 -12.31
CA PRO A 45 5.65 4.00 -12.03
C PRO A 45 5.38 3.98 -10.53
N SER A 46 4.72 5.02 -10.04
CA SER A 46 4.19 5.06 -8.68
C SER A 46 2.87 4.31 -8.58
N SER A 47 2.56 3.83 -7.37
CA SER A 47 1.29 3.16 -7.10
C SER A 47 0.74 3.44 -5.71
N MET A 48 -0.59 3.46 -5.61
CA MET A 48 -1.31 3.45 -4.34
C MET A 48 -1.89 2.05 -4.13
N VAL A 49 -1.50 1.40 -3.04
CA VAL A 49 -2.02 0.09 -2.64
C VAL A 49 -2.88 0.21 -1.38
N ASP A 50 -4.02 -0.48 -1.36
CA ASP A 50 -4.86 -0.53 -0.18
C ASP A 50 -5.57 -1.86 -0.01
N ARG A 51 -5.24 -2.53 1.10
CA ARG A 51 -5.90 -3.72 1.63
C ARG A 51 -5.33 -4.00 3.02
N ILE A 52 -6.17 -4.08 4.04
CA ILE A 52 -5.75 -4.52 5.37
C ILE A 52 -5.48 -6.03 5.34
N VAL A 53 -4.25 -6.39 5.71
CA VAL A 53 -3.76 -7.77 5.78
C VAL A 53 -3.13 -8.00 7.15
N PRO A 54 -3.87 -8.53 8.14
CA PRO A 54 -3.30 -8.87 9.43
C PRO A 54 -2.24 -9.98 9.30
N ALA A 55 -1.27 -9.99 10.22
CA ALA A 55 -0.32 -11.09 10.30
C ALA A 55 -1.04 -12.41 10.66
N THR A 56 -0.75 -13.47 9.92
CA THR A 56 -1.34 -14.79 10.13
C THR A 56 -0.97 -15.37 11.50
N THR A 57 -1.98 -15.80 12.26
CA THR A 57 -1.81 -16.47 13.56
C THR A 57 -2.00 -17.99 13.47
N ASP A 58 -1.62 -18.73 14.52
CA ASP A 58 -1.96 -20.16 14.64
C ASP A 58 -3.48 -20.39 14.65
N ALA A 59 -4.25 -19.47 15.24
CA ALA A 59 -5.70 -19.55 15.24
C ALA A 59 -6.27 -19.42 13.81
N ASP A 60 -5.69 -18.55 12.97
CA ASP A 60 -6.08 -18.43 11.56
C ASP A 60 -5.78 -19.70 10.78
N ARG A 61 -4.59 -20.29 10.97
CA ARG A 61 -4.21 -21.58 10.36
C ARG A 61 -5.22 -22.68 10.71
N ALA A 62 -5.53 -22.85 11.99
CA ALA A 62 -6.50 -23.85 12.45
C ALA A 62 -7.91 -23.59 11.87
N ARG A 63 -8.37 -22.33 11.90
CA ARG A 63 -9.69 -21.95 11.38
C ARG A 63 -9.81 -22.20 9.88
N ILE A 64 -8.83 -21.77 9.09
CA ILE A 64 -8.84 -21.97 7.63
C ILE A 64 -8.71 -23.45 7.28
N GLY A 65 -7.84 -24.19 7.97
CA GLY A 65 -7.69 -25.62 7.73
C GLY A 65 -8.99 -26.40 7.97
N GLN A 66 -9.74 -26.06 9.02
CA GLN A 66 -11.07 -26.63 9.27
C GLN A 66 -12.09 -26.26 8.19
N GLN A 67 -12.07 -25.03 7.67
CA GLN A 67 -13.01 -24.58 6.63
C GLN A 67 -12.71 -25.20 5.26
N LEU A 68 -11.44 -25.37 4.91
CA LEU A 68 -11.01 -25.93 3.62
C LEU A 68 -10.96 -27.47 3.62
N GLY A 69 -10.87 -28.10 4.79
CA GLY A 69 -10.66 -29.54 4.91
C GLY A 69 -9.25 -30.01 4.55
N VAL A 70 -8.31 -29.08 4.41
CA VAL A 70 -6.88 -29.32 4.12
C VAL A 70 -6.02 -28.42 4.99
N GLU A 71 -4.81 -28.85 5.29
CA GLU A 71 -3.85 -27.99 5.99
C GLU A 71 -3.29 -26.93 5.02
N ASP A 72 -3.60 -25.66 5.29
CA ASP A 72 -2.90 -24.52 4.71
C ASP A 72 -1.86 -24.02 5.74
N ALA A 73 -0.59 -24.20 5.43
CA ALA A 73 0.51 -23.82 6.31
C ALA A 73 0.64 -22.29 6.46
N TRP A 74 0.14 -21.50 5.51
CA TRP A 74 0.26 -20.05 5.56
C TRP A 74 -0.89 -19.33 4.84
N PRO A 75 -2.11 -19.41 5.39
CA PRO A 75 -3.24 -18.67 4.84
C PRO A 75 -3.04 -17.17 5.07
N VAL A 76 -3.38 -16.37 4.06
CA VAL A 76 -3.33 -14.91 4.14
C VAL A 76 -4.75 -14.39 4.35
N MET A 77 -4.99 -13.86 5.55
CA MET A 77 -6.28 -13.25 5.88
C MET A 77 -6.29 -11.78 5.48
N THR A 78 -7.38 -11.35 4.88
CA THR A 78 -7.55 -9.97 4.41
C THR A 78 -8.98 -9.51 4.62
N GLU A 79 -9.21 -8.21 4.64
CA GLU A 79 -10.55 -7.68 4.40
C GLU A 79 -11.02 -7.90 2.94
N PRO A 80 -12.34 -7.77 2.66
CA PRO A 80 -12.88 -7.83 1.31
C PRO A 80 -12.50 -6.62 0.44
N PHE A 81 -12.33 -5.43 1.04
CA PHE A 81 -11.94 -4.23 0.32
C PHE A 81 -10.54 -4.39 -0.27
N ARG A 82 -10.36 -3.88 -1.48
CA ARG A 82 -9.07 -3.81 -2.16
C ARG A 82 -9.08 -2.69 -3.18
N GLN A 83 -8.00 -1.91 -3.21
CA GLN A 83 -7.78 -0.89 -4.21
C GLN A 83 -6.32 -0.90 -4.64
N TRP A 84 -6.10 -0.75 -5.95
CA TRP A 84 -4.77 -0.59 -6.50
C TRP A 84 -4.84 0.41 -7.64
N VAL A 85 -4.11 1.52 -7.50
CA VAL A 85 -4.01 2.58 -8.51
C VAL A 85 -2.57 2.66 -8.96
N ILE A 86 -2.31 2.67 -10.27
CA ILE A 86 -0.96 2.59 -10.82
C ILE A 86 -0.81 3.61 -11.95
N GLU A 87 0.32 4.30 -11.99
CA GLU A 87 0.74 5.07 -13.17
C GLU A 87 1.02 4.14 -14.36
N ASP A 88 0.40 4.39 -15.51
CA ASP A 88 0.50 3.49 -16.67
C ASP A 88 1.79 3.67 -17.48
N ARG A 89 2.94 3.31 -16.87
CA ARG A 89 4.28 3.46 -17.46
C ARG A 89 5.06 2.14 -17.47
N PHE A 90 4.83 1.33 -18.52
CA PHE A 90 5.44 0.00 -18.68
C PHE A 90 6.04 -0.22 -20.08
N PRO A 91 7.32 0.15 -20.31
CA PRO A 91 7.96 0.09 -21.63
C PRO A 91 8.03 -1.31 -22.24
N ALA A 92 8.05 -2.36 -21.41
CA ALA A 92 8.05 -3.76 -21.83
C ALA A 92 6.65 -4.41 -21.77
N GLY A 93 5.60 -3.62 -21.59
CA GLY A 93 4.23 -4.09 -21.36
C GLY A 93 3.95 -4.51 -19.92
N ARG A 94 2.68 -4.76 -19.63
CA ARG A 94 2.15 -5.22 -18.35
C ARG A 94 0.91 -6.08 -18.56
N PRO A 95 0.48 -6.87 -17.56
CA PRO A 95 -0.83 -7.51 -17.58
C PRO A 95 -1.96 -6.47 -17.70
N ALA A 96 -3.10 -6.91 -18.26
CA ALA A 96 -4.34 -6.13 -18.34
C ALA A 96 -5.08 -6.10 -16.98
N TRP A 97 -4.40 -5.60 -15.94
CA TRP A 97 -4.90 -5.58 -14.56
C TRP A 97 -6.17 -4.75 -14.40
N GLU A 98 -6.41 -3.77 -15.28
CA GLU A 98 -7.63 -3.00 -15.32
C GLU A 98 -8.89 -3.86 -15.51
N ARG A 99 -8.74 -5.03 -16.15
CA ARG A 99 -9.83 -6.01 -16.28
C ARG A 99 -10.20 -6.70 -14.96
N PHE A 100 -9.38 -6.53 -13.93
CA PHE A 100 -9.52 -7.16 -12.62
C PHE A 100 -9.64 -6.14 -11.47
N GLY A 101 -9.97 -4.88 -11.80
CA GLY A 101 -10.29 -3.84 -10.83
C GLY A 101 -9.14 -2.90 -10.45
N VAL A 102 -8.00 -2.98 -11.13
CA VAL A 102 -6.90 -2.02 -10.95
C VAL A 102 -7.19 -0.74 -11.72
N THR A 103 -6.99 0.42 -11.11
CA THR A 103 -7.16 1.71 -11.77
C THR A 103 -5.84 2.16 -12.38
N MET A 104 -5.81 2.30 -13.70
CA MET A 104 -4.65 2.85 -14.42
C MET A 104 -4.84 4.35 -14.58
N VAL A 105 -3.83 5.13 -14.22
CA VAL A 105 -3.86 6.60 -14.23
C VAL A 105 -2.59 7.16 -14.84
N GLU A 106 -2.62 8.45 -15.17
CA GLU A 106 -1.40 9.19 -15.54
C GLU A 106 -0.63 9.67 -14.31
N ASP A 107 -1.35 10.01 -13.23
CA ASP A 107 -0.79 10.51 -11.97
C ASP A 107 -1.54 9.88 -10.78
N VAL A 108 -0.78 9.25 -9.88
CA VAL A 108 -1.32 8.60 -8.67
C VAL A 108 -1.43 9.55 -7.48
N GLY A 109 -0.78 10.71 -7.51
CA GLY A 109 -0.67 11.65 -6.40
C GLY A 109 -1.99 11.96 -5.68
N PRO A 110 -3.08 12.28 -6.38
CA PRO A 110 -4.38 12.54 -5.74
C PRO A 110 -4.94 11.34 -4.95
N PHE A 111 -4.70 10.12 -5.42
CA PHE A 111 -5.16 8.90 -4.77
C PHE A 111 -4.30 8.57 -3.55
N GLU A 112 -2.98 8.76 -3.65
CA GLU A 112 -2.06 8.64 -2.51
C GLU A 112 -2.44 9.64 -1.42
N ASP A 113 -2.64 10.91 -1.76
CA ASP A 113 -2.99 11.97 -0.81
C ASP A 113 -4.29 11.65 -0.07
N MET A 114 -5.34 11.25 -0.81
CA MET A 114 -6.61 10.84 -0.22
C MET A 114 -6.41 9.68 0.75
N LYS A 115 -5.72 8.61 0.34
CA LYS A 115 -5.51 7.40 1.15
C LYS A 115 -4.64 7.68 2.38
N LEU A 116 -3.54 8.42 2.20
CA LEU A 116 -2.63 8.75 3.28
C LEU A 116 -3.30 9.62 4.34
N ARG A 117 -4.12 10.59 3.94
CA ARG A 117 -4.80 11.50 4.87
C ARG A 117 -6.02 10.86 5.53
N LEU A 118 -6.93 10.32 4.72
CA LEU A 118 -8.21 9.82 5.22
C LEU A 118 -8.11 8.43 5.82
N LEU A 119 -7.26 7.55 5.29
CA LEU A 119 -7.14 6.19 5.82
C LEU A 119 -5.95 6.06 6.77
N ASN A 120 -4.72 6.26 6.29
CA ASN A 120 -3.53 6.04 7.14
C ASN A 120 -3.46 7.04 8.32
N GLY A 121 -3.81 8.31 8.09
CA GLY A 121 -3.87 9.34 9.11
C GLY A 121 -4.89 9.01 10.20
N ALA A 122 -6.12 8.68 9.80
CA ALA A 122 -7.16 8.26 10.74
C ALA A 122 -6.78 6.99 11.50
N HIS A 123 -6.22 5.99 10.81
CA HIS A 123 -5.83 4.72 11.44
C HIS A 123 -4.72 4.93 12.49
N SER A 124 -3.76 5.82 12.22
CA SER A 124 -2.72 6.20 13.19
C SER A 124 -3.33 6.90 14.41
N GLY A 125 -4.25 7.85 14.18
CA GLY A 125 -4.98 8.52 15.26
C GLY A 125 -5.77 7.53 16.14
N ILE A 126 -6.51 6.60 15.52
CA ILE A 126 -7.25 5.55 16.21
C ILE A 126 -6.31 4.64 17.02
N ALA A 127 -5.18 4.24 16.44
CA ALA A 127 -4.22 3.35 17.10
C ALA A 127 -3.64 3.98 18.37
N TYR A 128 -3.15 5.23 18.29
CA TYR A 128 -2.51 5.88 19.42
C TYR A 128 -3.52 6.27 20.51
N LEU A 129 -4.65 6.87 20.13
CA LEU A 129 -5.69 7.23 21.09
C LEU A 129 -6.36 6.00 21.70
N GLY A 130 -6.61 4.98 20.88
CA GLY A 130 -7.17 3.70 21.33
C GLY A 130 -6.29 3.04 22.38
N LEU A 131 -4.98 2.95 22.13
CA LEU A 131 -4.04 2.36 23.08
C LEU A 131 -4.00 3.14 24.42
N LEU A 132 -3.97 4.47 24.36
CA LEU A 132 -4.00 5.33 25.55
C LEU A 132 -5.32 5.22 26.34
N SER A 133 -6.43 4.94 25.66
CA SER A 133 -7.75 4.71 26.25
C SER A 133 -8.00 3.25 26.67
N GLY A 134 -7.01 2.36 26.54
CA GLY A 134 -7.13 0.95 26.94
C GLY A 134 -7.84 0.04 25.94
N HIS A 135 -8.04 0.49 24.71
CA HIS A 135 -8.65 -0.31 23.64
C HIS A 135 -7.59 -1.16 22.92
N ALA A 136 -7.76 -2.48 22.97
CA ALA A 136 -6.80 -3.43 22.39
C ALA A 136 -6.94 -3.63 20.87
N THR A 137 -8.05 -3.20 20.27
CA THR A 137 -8.35 -3.43 18.85
C THR A 137 -8.97 -2.19 18.21
N VAL A 138 -8.76 -2.04 16.90
CA VAL A 138 -9.19 -0.88 16.11
C VAL A 138 -10.71 -0.70 16.16
N ASP A 139 -11.48 -1.78 16.09
CA ASP A 139 -12.95 -1.76 16.17
C ASP A 139 -13.44 -1.22 17.52
N ARG A 140 -12.79 -1.60 18.62
CA ARG A 140 -13.12 -1.09 19.96
C ARG A 140 -12.76 0.38 20.12
N ALA A 141 -11.56 0.76 19.67
CA ALA A 141 -11.13 2.15 19.70
C ALA A 141 -12.06 3.04 18.85
N PHE A 142 -12.48 2.56 17.69
CA PHE A 142 -13.36 3.33 16.80
C PHE A 142 -14.81 3.41 17.29
N ALA A 143 -15.25 2.47 18.14
CA ALA A 143 -16.55 2.50 18.80
C ALA A 143 -16.60 3.49 19.98
N ASP A 144 -15.45 3.97 20.49
CA ASP A 144 -15.40 5.01 21.51
C ASP A 144 -15.90 6.35 20.95
N PRO A 145 -16.95 6.97 21.53
CA PRO A 145 -17.52 8.20 21.00
C PRO A 145 -16.53 9.37 20.89
N SER A 146 -15.53 9.44 21.78
CA SER A 146 -14.53 10.51 21.77
C SER A 146 -13.55 10.34 20.62
N ILE A 147 -13.10 9.10 20.39
CA ILE A 147 -12.21 8.75 19.28
C ILE A 147 -12.96 8.88 17.95
N ARG A 148 -14.22 8.43 17.89
CA ARG A 148 -15.07 8.61 16.71
C ARG A 148 -15.21 10.08 16.33
N GLN A 149 -15.52 10.94 17.30
CA GLN A 149 -15.64 12.37 17.05
C GLN A 149 -14.31 13.00 16.59
N PHE A 150 -13.18 12.53 17.13
CA PHE A 150 -11.87 12.97 16.66
C PHE A 150 -11.64 12.60 15.19
N VAL A 151 -11.94 11.36 14.78
CA VAL A 151 -11.77 10.91 13.40
C VAL A 151 -12.71 11.67 12.44
N ASP A 152 -13.97 11.88 12.84
CA ASP A 152 -14.92 12.64 12.02
C ASP A 152 -14.44 14.08 11.77
N ARG A 153 -13.83 14.73 12.77
CA ARG A 153 -13.21 16.06 12.60
C ARG A 153 -11.97 16.00 11.71
N LEU A 154 -11.11 15.00 11.91
CA LEU A 154 -9.92 14.82 11.08
C LEU A 154 -10.27 14.67 9.60
N TRP A 155 -11.31 13.90 9.28
CA TRP A 155 -11.80 13.76 7.91
C TRP A 155 -12.39 15.05 7.35
N ALA A 156 -13.14 15.81 8.15
CA ALA A 156 -13.73 17.07 7.72
C ALA A 156 -12.67 18.15 7.38
N GLU A 157 -11.51 18.13 8.02
CA GLU A 157 -10.40 19.07 7.74
C GLU A 157 -9.49 18.60 6.60
N ALA A 158 -9.52 17.32 6.25
CA ALA A 158 -8.67 16.73 5.23
C ALA A 158 -9.24 16.81 3.80
N ILE A 159 -10.53 17.16 3.67
CA ILE A 159 -11.26 17.41 2.42
C ILE A 159 -11.24 18.90 2.11
#